data_AF-A0A7D5MYS8-F1
#
_entry.id   AF-A0A7D5MYS8-F1
#
_cell.length_a   1.000
_cell.length_b   1.000
_cell.length_c   1.000
_cell.angle_alpha   90.00
_cell.angle_beta   90.00
_cell.angle_gamma   90.00
#
_symmetry.space_group_name_H-M   'P 1'
#
loop_
_entity.id
_entity.type
_entity.pdbx_description
1 polymer ?
#
loop_
_entity_poly.entity_id
_entity_poly.type
_entity_poly.pdbx_seq_one_letter_code
_entity_poly.pdbx_strand_id
1 'polypeptide(L)'
;MRGARIVEADFSNADLSDADLSGALVQDTTLSGATMEGTVLDGTVFDGADLTNVQGLNQLQLDTACDDRRANVSALSVGLTLAPCQ
;
A
#
# COMPACT_ATOMS: atom_id res chain seq x y z
N MET A 1 6.03 -3.83 -10.98
CA MET A 1 6.29 -5.18 -10.46
C MET A 1 4.97 -5.94 -10.27
N ARG A 2 4.33 -6.37 -11.38
CA ARG A 2 3.03 -7.04 -11.32
C ARG A 2 3.15 -8.42 -10.66
N GLY A 3 2.25 -8.75 -9.74
CA GLY A 3 2.25 -10.04 -9.04
C GLY A 3 3.45 -10.28 -8.13
N ALA A 4 4.17 -9.23 -7.73
CA ALA A 4 5.36 -9.37 -6.92
C ALA A 4 5.02 -9.78 -5.48
N ARG A 5 5.91 -10.56 -4.86
CA ARG A 5 5.86 -10.83 -3.42
C ARG A 5 6.92 -9.98 -2.76
N ILE A 6 6.48 -9.02 -1.97
CA ILE A 6 7.32 -8.10 -1.20
C ILE A 6 7.06 -8.44 0.27
N VAL A 7 8.06 -8.99 0.94
CA VAL A 7 7.93 -9.53 2.29
C VAL A 7 9.06 -8.98 3.15
N GLU A 8 8.74 -8.41 4.31
CA GLU A 8 9.72 -7.88 5.28
C GLU A 8 10.71 -6.87 4.67
N ALA A 9 10.28 -6.12 3.65
CA ALA A 9 11.11 -5.13 3.00
C ALA A 9 10.98 -3.75 3.68
N ASP A 10 12.01 -2.93 3.55
CA ASP A 10 12.00 -1.53 3.98
C ASP A 10 12.00 -0.60 2.75
N PHE A 11 10.86 0.06 2.55
CA PHE A 11 10.63 1.10 1.56
C PHE A 11 10.28 2.43 2.24
N SER A 12 10.71 2.64 3.49
CA SER A 12 10.46 3.88 4.21
C SER A 12 11.01 5.08 3.44
N ASN A 13 10.17 6.11 3.26
CA ASN A 13 10.47 7.31 2.47
C ASN A 13 10.90 7.05 1.02
N ALA A 14 10.62 5.87 0.47
CA ALA A 14 10.90 5.56 -0.92
C ALA A 14 9.93 6.31 -1.85
N ASP A 15 10.44 6.71 -3.01
CA ASP A 15 9.61 7.18 -4.12
C ASP A 15 9.16 5.97 -4.94
N LEU A 16 7.88 5.65 -4.84
CA LEU A 16 7.19 4.61 -5.60
C LEU A 16 6.20 5.23 -6.60
N SER A 17 6.33 6.52 -6.91
CA SER A 17 5.40 7.19 -7.81
C SER A 17 5.31 6.50 -9.16
N ASP A 18 4.10 6.38 -9.70
CA ASP A 18 3.76 5.67 -10.94
C ASP A 18 4.16 4.17 -10.95
N ALA A 19 4.54 3.58 -9.81
CA ALA A 19 4.87 2.17 -9.75
C ALA A 19 3.64 1.28 -9.92
N ASP A 20 3.76 0.27 -10.79
CA ASP A 20 2.74 -0.76 -10.96
C ASP A 20 2.93 -1.87 -9.91
N LEU A 21 2.10 -1.89 -8.88
CA LEU A 21 2.06 -2.93 -7.84
C LEU A 21 0.85 -3.87 -8.02
N SER A 22 0.23 -3.88 -9.20
CA SER A 22 -0.97 -4.69 -9.45
C SER A 22 -0.73 -6.17 -9.14
N GLY A 23 -1.62 -6.75 -8.33
CA GLY A 23 -1.56 -8.14 -7.86
C GLY A 23 -0.41 -8.44 -6.88
N ALA A 24 0.32 -7.43 -6.40
CA ALA A 24 1.41 -7.65 -5.47
C ALA A 24 0.90 -8.08 -4.09
N LEU A 25 1.62 -8.99 -3.45
CA LEU A 25 1.46 -9.29 -2.02
C LEU A 25 2.54 -8.51 -1.26
N VAL A 26 2.10 -7.53 -0.47
CA VAL A 26 2.95 -6.67 0.34
C VAL A 26 2.75 -7.07 1.80
N GLN A 27 3.63 -7.93 2.29
CA GLN A 27 3.52 -8.54 3.62
C GLN A 27 4.59 -7.97 4.56
N ASP A 28 4.19 -7.56 5.77
CA ASP A 28 5.07 -7.13 6.86
C ASP A 28 6.14 -6.11 6.41
N THR A 29 5.78 -5.26 5.44
CA THR A 29 6.68 -4.34 4.75
C THR A 29 6.51 -2.92 5.29
N THR A 30 7.61 -2.21 5.48
CA THR A 30 7.60 -0.82 5.94
C THR A 30 7.50 0.11 4.74
N LEU A 31 6.36 0.79 4.58
CA LEU A 31 6.11 1.83 3.56
C LEU A 31 6.00 3.22 4.19
N SER A 32 6.43 3.37 5.44
CA SER A 32 6.21 4.60 6.19
C SER A 32 6.85 5.82 5.51
N GLY A 33 6.06 6.86 5.29
CA GLY A 33 6.52 8.07 4.58
C GLY A 33 6.77 7.90 3.08
N ALA A 34 6.50 6.74 2.48
CA ALA A 34 6.69 6.53 1.05
C ALA A 34 5.77 7.41 0.21
N THR A 35 6.25 7.83 -0.97
CA THR A 35 5.44 8.54 -1.96
C THR A 35 4.88 7.52 -2.96
N MET A 36 3.56 7.43 -3.04
CA MET A 36 2.83 6.48 -3.89
C MET A 36 1.86 7.21 -4.82
N GLU A 37 2.24 8.40 -5.27
CA GLU A 37 1.45 9.17 -6.23
C GLU A 37 1.35 8.39 -7.56
N GLY A 38 0.13 8.18 -8.05
CA GLY A 38 -0.07 7.49 -9.33
C GLY A 38 0.21 5.98 -9.32
N THR A 39 0.55 5.36 -8.17
CA THR A 39 0.73 3.90 -8.11
C THR A 39 -0.53 3.14 -8.51
N VAL A 40 -0.35 2.05 -9.25
CA VAL A 40 -1.44 1.12 -9.58
C VAL A 40 -1.46 0.00 -8.53
N LEU A 41 -2.57 -0.09 -7.79
CA LEU A 41 -2.74 -1.04 -6.68
C LEU A 41 -3.80 -2.12 -6.96
N ASP A 42 -4.15 -2.33 -8.24
CA ASP A 42 -5.21 -3.27 -8.64
C ASP A 42 -4.92 -4.69 -8.15
N GLY A 43 -5.71 -5.17 -7.19
CA GLY A 43 -5.54 -6.49 -6.59
C GLY A 43 -4.31 -6.61 -5.68
N THR A 44 -3.71 -5.49 -5.26
CA THR A 44 -2.64 -5.49 -4.26
C THR A 44 -3.22 -5.87 -2.90
N VAL A 45 -2.52 -6.77 -2.21
CA VAL A 45 -2.86 -7.20 -0.84
C VAL A 45 -1.81 -6.65 0.12
N PHE A 46 -2.22 -5.78 1.04
CA PHE A 46 -1.41 -5.29 2.14
C PHE A 46 -1.65 -6.15 3.38
N ASP A 47 -0.74 -7.08 3.68
CA ASP A 47 -0.82 -7.95 4.85
C ASP A 47 0.16 -7.49 5.92
N GLY A 48 -0.29 -6.75 6.94
CA GLY A 48 0.59 -6.24 8.00
C GLY A 48 1.58 -5.16 7.55
N ALA A 49 1.35 -4.54 6.39
CA ALA A 49 2.19 -3.44 5.91
C ALA A 49 2.01 -2.16 6.74
N ASP A 50 3.10 -1.43 6.95
CA ASP A 50 3.06 -0.12 7.62
C ASP A 50 2.89 1.01 6.59
N LEU A 51 1.67 1.55 6.50
CA LEU A 51 1.29 2.62 5.59
C LEU A 51 1.28 4.00 6.29
N THR A 52 1.96 4.11 7.43
CA THR A 52 2.01 5.36 8.22
C THR A 52 2.61 6.50 7.41
N ASN A 53 1.91 7.64 7.30
CA ASN A 53 2.36 8.84 6.60
C ASN A 53 2.64 8.64 5.09
N VAL A 54 2.07 7.61 4.46
CA VAL A 54 2.16 7.46 3.00
C VAL A 54 1.52 8.68 2.32
N GLN A 55 2.16 9.15 1.27
CA GLN A 55 1.76 10.35 0.53
C GLN A 55 1.33 9.99 -0.90
N GLY A 56 0.48 10.83 -1.49
CA GLY A 56 0.07 10.68 -2.89
C GLY A 56 -1.00 9.61 -3.15
N LEU A 57 -1.44 8.88 -2.12
CA LEU A 57 -2.58 7.96 -2.24
C LEU A 57 -3.91 8.71 -2.22
N ASN A 58 -4.87 8.16 -2.96
CA ASN A 58 -6.27 8.58 -2.94
C ASN A 58 -7.19 7.36 -2.74
N GLN A 59 -8.47 7.62 -2.47
CA GLN A 59 -9.44 6.55 -2.19
C GLN A 59 -9.62 5.62 -3.39
N LEU A 60 -9.54 6.12 -4.62
CA LEU A 60 -9.70 5.31 -5.83
C LEU A 60 -8.57 4.26 -5.95
N GLN A 61 -7.33 4.60 -5.59
CA GLN A 61 -6.22 3.64 -5.56
C GLN A 61 -6.39 2.59 -4.46
N LEU A 62 -6.97 2.98 -3.31
CA LEU A 62 -7.21 2.06 -2.20
C LEU A 62 -8.44 1.18 -2.40
N ASP A 63 -9.44 1.63 -3.16
CA ASP A 63 -10.65 0.86 -3.50
C ASP A 63 -10.33 -0.40 -4.32
N THR A 64 -9.21 -0.39 -5.04
CA THR A 64 -8.73 -1.51 -5.86
C THR A 64 -7.76 -2.43 -5.12
N ALA A 65 -7.34 -2.04 -3.91
CA ALA A 65 -6.46 -2.81 -3.05
C ALA A 65 -7.24 -3.33 -1.83
N CYS A 66 -6.64 -4.24 -1.08
CA CYS A 66 -7.22 -4.70 0.16
C CYS A 66 -6.17 -5.01 1.23
N ASP A 67 -6.59 -5.11 2.49
CA ASP A 67 -5.75 -5.62 3.59
C ASP A 67 -6.22 -6.98 4.12
N ASP A 68 -5.30 -7.83 4.58
CA ASP A 68 -5.64 -9.16 5.15
C ASP A 68 -5.52 -9.15 6.68
N ARG A 69 -4.30 -8.89 7.19
CA ARG A 69 -4.12 -8.46 8.58
C ARG A 69 -4.05 -6.95 8.61
N ARG A 70 -5.08 -6.32 9.21
CA ARG A 70 -5.22 -4.86 9.42
C ARG A 70 -3.91 -4.11 9.18
N ALA A 71 -3.75 -3.58 7.97
CA ALA A 71 -2.58 -2.78 7.66
C ALA A 71 -2.58 -1.56 8.59
N ASN A 72 -1.40 -1.04 8.94
CA ASN A 72 -1.34 0.14 9.78
C ASN A 72 -1.70 1.39 8.95
N VAL A 73 -3.00 1.59 8.76
CA VAL A 73 -3.60 2.71 8.00
C VAL A 73 -3.86 3.94 8.87
N SER A 74 -3.43 3.91 10.14
CA SER A 74 -3.68 4.93 11.17
C SER A 74 -3.21 6.34 10.80
N ALA A 75 -2.31 6.45 9.83
CA ALA A 75 -1.76 7.71 9.36
C ALA A 75 -1.76 7.82 7.83
N LEU A 76 -2.68 7.12 7.15
CA LEU A 76 -3.05 7.55 5.79
C LEU A 76 -3.57 8.98 5.83
N SER A 77 -3.54 9.65 4.68
CA SER A 77 -4.13 10.98 4.52
C SER A 77 -5.56 10.97 5.09
N VAL A 78 -5.87 11.93 5.96
CA VAL A 78 -7.13 11.94 6.74
C VAL A 78 -8.33 11.69 5.82
N GLY A 79 -9.08 10.61 6.09
CA GLY A 79 -10.28 10.24 5.36
C GLY A 79 -10.14 9.06 4.39
N LEU A 80 -8.93 8.54 4.19
CA LEU A 80 -8.71 7.33 3.41
C LEU A 80 -9.00 6.08 4.23
N THR A 81 -9.64 5.09 3.60
CA THR A 81 -9.88 3.78 4.19
C THR A 81 -9.44 2.67 3.25
N LEU A 82 -8.86 1.61 3.80
CA LEU A 82 -8.54 0.38 3.09
C LEU A 82 -9.52 -0.71 3.55
N ALA A 83 -10.08 -1.44 2.59
CA ALA A 83 -11.04 -2.50 2.87
C ALA A 83 -10.32 -3.84 3.10
N PRO A 84 -10.87 -4.73 3.94
CA PRO A 84 -10.35 -6.08 4.08
C PRO A 84 -10.56 -6.90 2.81
N CYS A 85 -9.61 -7.78 2.50
CA CYS A 85 -9.73 -8.77 1.44
C CYS A 85 -10.88 -9.73 1.79
N GLN A 86 -11.73 -10.05 0.81
CA GLN A 86 -12.87 -10.98 0.96
C GLN A 86 -12.48 -12.43 0.67
#